data_AF-A0A967ZZZ0-F1
#
_entry.id   AF-A0A967ZZZ0-F1
#
_cell.length_a   1.000
_cell.length_b   1.000
_cell.length_c   1.000
_cell.angle_alpha   90.00
_cell.angle_beta   90.00
_cell.angle_gamma   90.00
#
_symmetry.space_group_name_H-M   'P 1'
#
loop_
_entity.id
_entity.type
_entity.pdbx_description
1 polymer ?
#
loop_
_entity_poly.entity_id
_entity_poly.type
_entity_poly.pdbx_seq_one_letter_code
_entity_poly.pdbx_strand_id
1 'polypeptide(L)' 'TMSHKFLGQSIDIHGGGADLIFPHHESEIAQSECATGRRPFTRFWLHVAMVHYQGEKMSKSLGNLVMVRQLLESGYQA' A
#
# COMPACT_ATOMS: atom_id res chain seq x y z
N THR A 1 -10.96 10.10 7.87
CA THR A 1 -9.67 9.89 7.18
C THR A 1 -9.62 10.74 5.92
N MET A 2 -8.45 10.87 5.27
CA MET A 2 -8.35 11.51 3.94
C MET A 2 -9.28 10.85 2.94
N SER A 3 -9.32 9.51 2.94
CA SER A 3 -10.20 8.73 2.06
C SER A 3 -11.68 9.07 2.26
N HIS A 4 -12.17 9.25 3.50
CA HIS A 4 -13.56 9.66 3.74
C HIS A 4 -13.92 11.01 3.10
N LYS A 5 -13.00 11.97 3.16
CA LYS A 5 -13.26 13.33 2.66
C LYS A 5 -13.50 13.35 1.14
N PHE A 6 -12.80 12.49 0.40
CA PHE A 6 -12.81 12.53 -1.06
C PHE A 6 -13.61 11.40 -1.71
N LEU A 7 -13.75 10.25 -1.04
CA LEU A 7 -14.35 9.04 -1.61
C LEU A 7 -15.64 8.62 -0.89
N GLY A 8 -15.97 9.27 0.23
CA GLY A 8 -17.10 8.92 1.07
C GLY A 8 -16.77 7.88 2.14
N GLN A 9 -17.78 7.51 2.92
CA GLN A 9 -17.62 6.64 4.10
C GLN A 9 -17.43 5.15 3.77
N SER A 10 -17.69 4.76 2.52
CA SER A 10 -17.42 3.42 1.99
C SER A 10 -16.78 3.57 0.62
N ILE A 11 -15.76 2.76 0.34
CA ILE A 11 -14.95 2.81 -0.87
C ILE A 11 -15.08 1.48 -1.63
N ASP A 12 -15.09 1.53 -2.96
CA ASP A 12 -15.16 0.32 -3.77
C ASP A 12 -13.83 -0.46 -3.75
N ILE A 13 -12.71 0.22 -4.00
CA ILE A 13 -11.37 -0.38 -4.08
C ILE A 13 -10.38 0.42 -3.24
N HIS A 14 -9.65 -0.26 -2.37
CA HIS A 14 -8.50 0.29 -1.64
C HIS A 14 -7.29 -0.61 -1.86
N GLY A 15 -6.14 -0.04 -2.26
CA GLY A 15 -4.95 -0.81 -2.58
C GLY A 15 -3.70 -0.37 -1.84
N GLY A 16 -2.69 -1.25 -1.82
CA GLY A 16 -1.39 -1.01 -1.19
C GLY A 16 -0.39 -2.14 -1.46
N GLY A 17 0.82 -2.01 -0.90
CA GLY A 17 1.77 -3.13 -0.85
C GLY A 17 1.27 -4.23 0.10
N ALA A 18 1.69 -5.48 -0.11
CA ALA A 18 1.33 -6.60 0.77
C ALA A 18 1.77 -6.38 2.23
N ASP A 19 2.83 -5.59 2.45
CA ASP A 19 3.28 -5.16 3.77
C ASP A 19 2.29 -4.23 4.50
N LEU A 20 1.33 -3.64 3.79
CA LEU A 20 0.31 -2.76 4.36
C LEU A 20 -0.94 -3.50 4.84
N ILE A 21 -1.11 -4.79 4.51
CA ILE A 21 -2.23 -5.61 5.01
C ILE A 21 -2.34 -5.47 6.54
N PHE A 22 -1.22 -5.65 7.23
CA PHE A 22 -1.12 -5.50 8.67
C PHE A 22 0.18 -4.78 9.06
N PRO A 23 0.13 -3.82 10.01
CA PRO A 23 -1.04 -3.38 10.77
C PRO A 23 -1.83 -2.25 10.09
N HIS A 24 -1.35 -1.74 8.95
CA HIS A 24 -1.84 -0.47 8.39
C HIS A 24 -3.30 -0.52 7.96
N HIS A 25 -3.66 -1.36 7.00
CA HIS A 25 -5.04 -1.46 6.51
C HIS A 25 -6.00 -2.00 7.57
N GLU A 26 -5.56 -2.93 8.42
CA GLU A 26 -6.36 -3.39 9.57
C GLU A 26 -6.71 -2.22 10.51
N SER A 27 -5.75 -1.34 10.77
CA SER A 27 -5.97 -0.12 11.58
C SER A 27 -6.90 0.86 10.87
N GLU A 28 -6.79 1.00 9.55
CA GLU A 28 -7.71 1.85 8.77
C GLU A 28 -9.14 1.34 8.80
N ILE A 29 -9.36 0.02 8.71
CA ILE A 29 -10.68 -0.61 8.87
C ILE A 29 -11.22 -0.28 10.26
N ALA A 30 -10.45 -0.57 11.31
CA ALA A 30 -10.86 -0.33 12.69
C ALA A 30 -11.21 1.14 12.95
N GLN A 31 -10.37 2.07 12.49
CA GLN A 31 -10.61 3.51 12.65
C GLN A 31 -11.84 3.97 11.87
N SER A 32 -11.97 3.55 10.61
CA SER A 32 -13.02 4.03 9.71
C SER A 32 -14.39 3.50 10.08
N GLU A 33 -14.49 2.20 10.39
CA GLU A 33 -15.76 1.56 10.74
C GLU A 33 -16.24 1.96 12.14
N CYS A 34 -15.34 2.11 13.12
CA CYS A 34 -15.71 2.60 14.46
C CYS A 34 -16.12 4.08 14.44
N ALA A 35 -15.43 4.93 13.68
CA ALA A 35 -15.74 6.36 13.64
C ALA A 35 -17.03 6.68 12.86
N THR A 36 -17.44 5.83 11.90
CA THR A 36 -18.61 6.08 11.05
C THR A 36 -19.81 5.20 11.36
N GLY A 37 -19.61 4.08 12.06
CA GLY A 37 -20.62 3.04 12.24
C GLY A 37 -21.01 2.32 10.95
N ARG A 38 -20.32 2.57 9.82
CA ARG A 38 -20.61 1.96 8.53
C ARG A 38 -19.64 0.82 8.24
N ARG A 39 -20.19 -0.26 7.66
CA ARG A 39 -19.44 -1.43 7.22
C ARG A 39 -19.97 -1.94 5.87
N PRO A 40 -19.10 -2.47 4.99
CA PRO A 40 -17.64 -2.42 5.12
C PRO A 40 -17.10 -1.01 4.83
N PHE A 41 -15.93 -0.68 5.38
CA PHE A 41 -15.17 0.50 4.97
C PHE A 41 -14.75 0.41 3.49
N THR A 42 -14.22 -0.74 3.06
CA THR A 42 -13.82 -1.01 1.67
C THR A 42 -14.43 -2.32 1.18
N ARG A 43 -14.98 -2.34 -0.05
CA ARG A 43 -15.57 -3.56 -0.65
C ARG A 43 -14.52 -4.54 -1.17
N PHE A 44 -13.46 -4.03 -1.80
CA PHE A 44 -12.37 -4.83 -2.36
C PHE A 44 -11.00 -4.27 -1.97
N TRP A 45 -10.14 -5.16 -1.46
CA TRP A 45 -8.74 -4.85 -1.18
C TRP A 45 -7.83 -5.41 -2.25
N LEU A 46 -6.88 -4.61 -2.75
CA LEU A 46 -5.88 -5.03 -3.74
C LEU A 46 -4.46 -4.84 -3.20
N HIS A 47 -3.72 -5.95 -3.07
CA HIS A 47 -2.37 -5.92 -2.53
C HIS A 47 -1.36 -6.43 -3.54
N VAL A 48 -0.31 -5.64 -3.77
CA VAL A 48 0.78 -5.98 -4.69
C VAL A 48 1.89 -6.69 -3.92
N ALA A 49 2.48 -7.73 -4.53
CA ALA A 49 3.59 -8.48 -3.95
C ALA A 49 4.85 -7.61 -3.77
N MET A 50 5.71 -8.00 -2.83
CA MET A 50 6.99 -7.33 -2.60
C MET A 50 7.93 -7.53 -3.78
N VAL A 51 8.72 -6.50 -4.10
CA VAL A 51 9.78 -6.60 -5.10
C VAL A 51 11.05 -7.13 -4.45
N HIS A 52 11.67 -8.12 -5.08
CA HIS A 52 12.95 -8.71 -4.68
C HIS A 52 14.05 -8.32 -5.68
N TYR A 53 15.26 -8.13 -5.18
CA TYR A 53 16.46 -7.86 -5.95
C TYR A 53 17.59 -8.76 -5.46
N GLN A 54 18.19 -9.51 -6.38
CA GLN A 54 19.26 -10.49 -6.08
C GLN A 54 18.89 -11.49 -4.97
N GLY A 55 17.65 -12.00 -5.00
CA GLY A 55 17.12 -12.97 -4.02
C GLY A 55 16.59 -12.35 -2.74
N GLU A 56 16.96 -11.11 -2.42
CA GLU A 56 16.55 -10.42 -1.20
C GLU A 56 15.39 -9.47 -1.42
N LYS A 57 14.53 -9.31 -0.41
CA LYS A 57 13.48 -8.28 -0.43
C LYS A 57 14.13 -6.89 -0.50
N MET A 58 13.65 -6.01 -1.37
CA MET A 58 14.09 -4.61 -1.36
C MET A 58 13.52 -3.89 -0.13
N SER A 59 14.39 -3.26 0.67
CA SER A 59 13.99 -2.45 1.83
C SER A 59 15.02 -1.39 2.19
N LYS A 60 14.56 -0.29 2.81
CA LYS A 60 15.45 0.76 3.32
C LYS A 60 16.43 0.22 4.37
N SER A 61 15.96 -0.66 5.25
CA SER A 61 16.75 -1.22 6.35
C SER A 61 17.90 -2.11 5.90
N LEU A 62 17.74 -2.83 4.78
CA LEU A 62 18.82 -3.62 4.19
C LEU A 62 19.78 -2.78 3.34
N GLY A 63 19.48 -1.48 3.11
CA GLY A 63 20.31 -0.60 2.28
C GLY A 63 20.36 -1.01 0.80
N ASN A 64 19.48 -1.91 0.35
CA ASN A 64 19.52 -2.52 -0.99
C ASN A 64 18.52 -1.90 -1.97
N LEU A 65 18.06 -0.67 -1.71
CA LEU A 65 17.12 0.00 -2.60
C LEU A 65 17.81 0.47 -3.89
N VAL A 66 17.19 0.16 -5.02
CA VAL A 66 17.48 0.78 -6.31
C VAL A 66 16.46 1.88 -6.55
N MET A 67 16.90 3.13 -6.64
CA MET A 67 16.00 4.24 -6.92
C MET A 67 15.64 4.26 -8.41
N VAL A 68 14.35 4.40 -8.73
CA VAL A 68 13.84 4.41 -10.12
C VAL A 68 14.60 5.42 -10.99
N ARG A 69 14.89 6.62 -10.47
CA ARG A 69 15.69 7.64 -11.18
C ARG A 69 17.07 7.12 -11.58
N GLN A 70 17.80 6.52 -10.63
CA GLN A 70 19.14 5.98 -10.86
C GLN A 70 19.10 4.82 -11.87
N LEU A 71 18.06 3.98 -11.80
CA LEU A 71 17.87 2.90 -12.76
C LEU A 71 17.69 3.44 -14.19
N LEU A 72 16.85 4.46 -14.38
CA LEU A 72 16.63 5.07 -15.69
C LEU A 72 17.89 5.78 -16.23
N GLU A 73 18.64 6.47 -15.36
CA GLU A 73 19.89 7.15 -15.72
C GLU A 73 21.00 6.16 -16.13
N SER A 74 20.94 4.91 -15.67
CA SER A 74 21.90 3.87 -16.07
C SER A 74 21.76 3.39 -17.52
N GLY A 75 20.73 3.85 -18.23
CA GLY A 75 20.42 3.41 -19.60
C GLY A 75 19.69 2.08 -19.68
N TYR A 76 19.21 1.55 -18.54
CA TYR A 76 18.38 0.35 -18.51
C TYR A 76 17.09 0.56 -19.31
N GLN A 77 16.81 -0.36 -20.23
CA GLN A 77 15.54 -0.43 -20.96
C GLN A 77 14.85 -1.75 -20.62
N ALA A 78 13.54 -1.68 -20.41
CA ALA A 78 12.71 -2.80 -19.97
C ALA A 78 12.49 -3.85 -21.06
#